data_AF-A0A2T0L419-F1
#
_entry.id   AF-A0A2T0L419-F1
#
_cell.length_a   1.000
_cell.length_b   1.000
_cell.length_c   1.000
_cell.angle_alpha   90.00
_cell.angle_beta   90.00
_cell.angle_gamma   90.00
#
_symmetry.space_group_name_H-M   'P 1'
#
loop_
_entity.id
_entity.type
_entity.pdbx_description
1 polymer ?
#
loop_
_entity_poly.entity_id
_entity_poly.type
_entity_poly.pdbx_seq_one_letter_code
_entity_poly.pdbx_strand_id
1 'polypeptide(L)'
;MKNAALKEYETVSRTIGGFDAHPNLFADDWATEHVKIEIFVQTESVDVLIRTIMDIAHVCTAGDGVVAVMPVEKFFSVRSQSEAVL
;
A
#
# COMPACT_ATOMS: atom_id res chain seq x y z
N MET A 1 -17.26 -22.74 14.27
CA MET A 1 -16.11 -22.07 13.61
C MET A 1 -16.36 -20.58 13.68
N LYS A 2 -15.49 -19.82 14.36
CA LYS A 2 -15.65 -18.37 14.52
C LYS A 2 -14.93 -17.70 13.36
N ASN A 3 -15.67 -17.00 12.49
CA ASN A 3 -15.09 -16.12 11.49
C ASN A 3 -14.39 -14.98 12.22
N ALA A 4 -13.06 -15.01 12.25
CA ALA A 4 -12.27 -13.86 12.66
C ALA A 4 -12.42 -12.81 11.56
N ALA A 5 -13.27 -11.81 11.83
CA ALA A 5 -13.31 -10.60 11.02
C ALA A 5 -11.94 -9.92 11.19
N LEU A 6 -11.09 -10.04 10.17
CA LEU A 6 -9.92 -9.17 10.05
C LEU A 6 -10.46 -7.75 9.95
N LYS A 7 -10.24 -6.94 11.00
CA LYS A 7 -10.52 -5.51 10.96
C LYS A 7 -9.38 -4.86 10.16
N GLU A 8 -9.46 -5.00 8.84
CA GLU A 8 -8.55 -4.32 7.94
C GLU A 8 -8.87 -2.82 7.97
N TYR A 9 -7.95 -2.02 8.49
CA TYR A 9 -7.98 -0.58 8.30
C TYR A 9 -7.36 -0.32 6.93
N GLU A 10 -8.16 -0.47 5.88
CA GLU A 10 -7.75 -0.14 4.51
C GLU A 10 -7.88 1.37 4.32
N THR A 11 -6.75 2.06 4.12
CA THR A 11 -6.76 3.46 3.69
C THR A 11 -6.36 3.48 2.22
N VAL A 12 -7.35 3.57 1.33
CA VAL A 12 -7.10 3.80 -0.10
C VAL A 12 -6.88 5.29 -0.32
N SER A 13 -5.63 5.71 -0.49
CA SER A 13 -5.26 7.08 -0.84
C SER A 13 -4.93 7.19 -2.34
N ARG A 14 -5.88 7.67 -3.16
CA ARG A 14 -5.61 7.98 -4.57
C ARG A 14 -4.83 9.29 -4.67
N THR A 15 -3.50 9.21 -4.80
CA THR A 15 -2.67 10.36 -5.15
C THR A 15 -2.27 10.27 -6.63
N ILE A 16 -2.41 11.39 -7.35
CA ILE A 16 -2.20 11.50 -8.79
C ILE A 16 -0.75 11.96 -9.03
N GLY A 17 0.03 11.16 -9.76
CA GLY A 17 1.35 11.53 -10.27
C GLY A 17 2.53 10.83 -9.58
N GLY A 18 3.04 9.76 -10.20
CA GLY A 18 4.32 9.12 -9.86
C GLY A 18 5.27 9.19 -11.06
N PHE A 19 6.55 9.48 -10.81
CA PHE A 19 7.61 9.55 -11.81
C PHE A 19 8.35 8.22 -11.89
N ASP A 20 8.54 7.66 -13.08
CA ASP A 20 9.42 6.51 -13.35
C ASP A 20 10.82 6.96 -13.85
N ALA A 21 11.76 6.01 -13.85
CA ALA A 21 13.23 6.18 -13.87
C ALA A 21 13.88 6.78 -15.14
N HIS A 22 13.27 7.75 -15.81
CA HIS A 22 13.91 8.56 -16.84
C HIS A 22 13.40 10.01 -16.81
N PRO A 23 14.17 10.99 -16.29
CA PRO A 23 13.74 12.37 -16.24
C PRO A 23 13.88 12.97 -17.64
N ASN A 24 12.82 12.90 -18.44
CA ASN A 24 12.64 13.90 -19.46
C ASN A 24 11.90 15.08 -18.79
N LEU A 25 12.47 16.28 -18.88
CA LEU A 25 12.06 17.44 -18.08
C LEU A 25 11.23 18.46 -18.89
N PHE A 26 10.84 18.12 -20.13
CA PHE A 26 10.36 19.09 -21.14
C PHE A 26 9.18 18.66 -22.04
N ALA A 27 8.32 17.72 -21.64
CA ALA A 27 7.16 17.30 -22.41
C ALA A 27 5.99 16.92 -21.49
N ASP A 28 4.79 17.24 -21.95
CA ASP A 28 3.55 17.12 -21.17
C ASP A 28 2.91 15.71 -21.27
N ASP A 29 3.69 14.63 -21.49
CA ASP A 29 3.16 13.29 -21.80
C ASP A 29 3.61 12.11 -20.89
N TRP A 30 4.07 12.35 -19.66
CA TRP A 30 4.70 11.30 -18.81
C TRP A 30 3.94 10.76 -17.59
N ALA A 31 2.70 11.16 -17.36
CA ALA A 31 1.95 10.65 -16.21
C ALA A 31 1.34 9.26 -16.51
N THR A 32 2.09 8.18 -16.33
CA THR A 32 1.47 6.87 -16.16
C THR A 32 0.67 6.89 -14.86
N GLU A 33 -0.63 6.57 -14.91
CA GLU A 33 -1.45 6.51 -13.71
C GLU A 33 -1.01 5.34 -12.83
N HIS A 34 -0.43 5.65 -11.67
CA HIS A 34 -0.15 4.67 -10.63
C HIS A 34 -1.14 4.83 -9.47
N VAL A 35 -1.54 3.71 -8.86
CA VAL A 35 -2.35 3.69 -7.65
C VAL A 35 -1.44 3.42 -6.46
N LYS A 36 -1.49 4.29 -5.45
CA LYS A 36 -0.86 4.03 -4.16
C LYS A 36 -1.88 3.37 -3.23
N ILE A 37 -1.51 2.25 -2.62
CA ILE A 37 -2.32 1.55 -1.62
C ILE A 37 -1.53 1.52 -0.32
N GLU A 38 -2.14 1.97 0.78
CA GLU A 38 -1.56 1.93 2.11
C GLU A 38 -2.35 0.95 2.98
N ILE A 39 -1.67 -0.12 3.40
CA ILE A 39 -2.26 -1.19 4.19
C ILE A 39 -1.56 -1.24 5.54
N PHE A 40 -2.32 -1.10 6.63
CA PHE A 40 -1.84 -1.34 7.98
C PHE A 40 -2.21 -2.76 8.38
N VAL A 41 -1.20 -3.53 8.80
CA VAL A 41 -1.38 -4.94 9.16
C VAL A 41 -0.50 -5.28 10.36
N GLN A 42 -0.90 -6.30 11.14
CA GLN A 42 -0.10 -6.85 12.22
C GLN A 42 1.21 -7.45 11.68
N THR A 43 2.30 -7.37 12.45
CA THR A 43 3.66 -7.77 12.04
C THR A 43 3.72 -9.21 11.54
N GLU A 44 2.98 -10.13 12.17
CA GLU A 44 2.90 -11.55 11.79
C GLU A 44 2.32 -11.80 10.39
N SER A 45 1.59 -10.83 9.84
CA SER A 45 0.92 -10.95 8.54
C SER A 45 1.67 -10.25 7.40
N VAL A 46 2.73 -9.50 7.71
CA VAL A 46 3.49 -8.70 6.74
C VAL A 46 4.02 -9.56 5.59
N ASP A 47 4.70 -10.66 5.89
CA ASP A 47 5.33 -11.51 4.86
C ASP A 47 4.30 -12.18 3.95
N VAL A 48 3.16 -12.61 4.51
CA VAL A 48 2.07 -13.23 3.74
C VAL A 48 1.42 -12.20 2.83
N LEU A 49 1.21 -10.97 3.32
CA LEU A 49 0.64 -9.88 2.52
C LEU A 49 1.57 -9.48 1.37
N ILE A 50 2.87 -9.31 1.64
CA ILE A 50 3.87 -8.97 0.61
C ILE A 50 3.87 -10.01 -0.51
N ARG A 51 3.93 -11.31 -0.17
CA ARG A 51 3.87 -12.40 -1.16
C ARG A 51 2.59 -12.33 -1.99
N THR A 52 1.45 -12.17 -1.32
CA THR A 52 0.14 -12.09 -2.00
C THR A 52 0.09 -10.91 -2.97
N ILE A 53 0.59 -9.74 -2.59
CA ILE A 53 0.63 -8.56 -3.47
C ILE A 53 1.56 -8.82 -4.65
N MET A 54 2.79 -9.31 -4.41
CA MET A 54 3.74 -9.60 -5.48
C MET A 54 3.18 -10.63 -6.46
N ASP A 55 2.54 -11.70 -5.98
CA ASP A 55 1.96 -12.75 -6.82
C ASP A 55 0.81 -12.24 -7.70
N ILE A 56 0.00 -11.30 -7.21
CA ILE A 56 -1.17 -10.75 -7.94
C ILE A 56 -0.77 -9.61 -8.87
N ALA A 57 0.11 -8.71 -8.43
CA ALA A 57 0.48 -7.49 -9.15
C ALA A 57 1.58 -7.72 -10.20
N HIS A 58 2.33 -8.82 -10.11
CA HIS A 58 3.37 -9.13 -11.09
C HIS A 58 2.77 -9.60 -12.42
N VAL A 59 2.89 -8.76 -13.45
CA VAL A 59 2.45 -9.06 -14.83
C VAL A 59 3.62 -9.19 -15.81
N CYS A 60 4.85 -9.29 -15.29
CA CYS A 60 6.10 -9.44 -16.03
C CYS A 60 6.41 -8.27 -16.99
N THR A 61 6.00 -7.06 -16.64
CA THR A 61 6.26 -5.86 -17.44
C THR A 61 7.04 -4.79 -16.68
N ALA A 62 7.70 -3.88 -17.41
CA ALA A 62 8.24 -2.68 -16.78
C ALA A 62 7.06 -1.85 -16.24
N GLY A 63 7.10 -1.48 -14.96
CA GLY A 63 6.05 -0.70 -14.32
C GLY A 63 5.10 -1.49 -13.38
N ASP A 64 5.37 -2.78 -13.10
CA ASP A 64 4.60 -3.59 -12.13
C ASP A 64 4.54 -2.98 -10.70
N GLY A 65 5.39 -1.98 -10.44
CA GLY A 65 5.37 -1.17 -9.22
C GLY A 65 6.33 -1.67 -8.15
N VAL A 66 6.16 -1.16 -6.93
CA VAL A 66 6.99 -1.48 -5.77
C VAL A 66 6.14 -1.70 -4.53
N VAL A 67 6.61 -2.59 -3.65
CA VAL A 67 6.06 -2.76 -2.30
C VAL A 67 7.09 -2.24 -1.30
N ALA A 68 6.70 -1.27 -0.48
CA ALA A 68 7.53 -0.74 0.60
C ALA A 68 6.90 -1.08 1.95
N VAL A 69 7.73 -1.48 2.91
CA VAL A 69 7.31 -1.84 4.26
C VAL A 69 7.89 -0.81 5.23
N MET A 70 7.01 -0.21 6.04
CA MET A 70 7.40 0.76 7.06
C MET A 70 6.83 0.35 8.42
N PRO A 71 7.65 0.29 9.49
CA PRO A 71 7.15 0.02 10.83
C PRO A 71 6.33 1.21 11.34
N VAL A 72 5.23 0.91 12.04
CA VAL A 72 4.36 1.91 12.67
C VAL A 72 4.49 1.78 14.18
N GLU A 73 5.04 2.81 14.82
CA GLU A 73 5.30 2.78 16.27
C GLU A 73 4.03 2.95 17.11
N LYS A 74 3.06 3.72 16.61
CA LYS A 74 1.79 3.99 17.32
C LYS A 74 0.65 4.15 16.33
N PHE A 75 -0.49 3.53 16.64
CA PHE A 75 -1.69 3.58 15.81
C PHE A 75 -2.88 4.03 16.66
N PHE A 76 -3.58 5.09 16.27
CA PHE A 76 -4.67 5.68 17.06
C PHE A 76 -5.95 5.81 16.24
N SER A 77 -7.09 5.58 16.87
CA SER A 77 -8.39 5.92 16.28
C SER A 77 -8.84 7.30 16.76
N VAL A 78 -9.05 8.23 15.82
CA VAL A 78 -9.55 9.59 16.12
C VAL A 78 -10.92 9.54 16.81
N ARG A 79 -11.80 8.62 16.38
CA ARG A 79 -13.16 8.50 16.93
C ARG A 79 -13.16 8.10 18.40
N SER A 80 -12.32 7.14 18.79
CA SER A 80 -12.23 6.69 20.19
C SER A 80 -11.20 7.44 21.02
N GLN A 81 -10.38 8.29 20.38
CA GLN A 81 -9.27 9.00 21.01
C GLN A 81 -8.34 8.07 21.81
N SER A 82 -8.12 6.87 21.29
CA SER A 82 -7.36 5.81 21.96
C SER A 82 -6.47 5.08 20.97
N GLU A 83 -5.50 4.33 21.50
CA GLU A 83 -4.70 3.41 20.69
C GLU A 83 -5.64 2.41 19.99
N ALA A 84 -5.43 2.23 18.70
CA ALA A 84 -6.18 1.33 17.85
C ALA A 84 -5.48 -0.02 17.84
N VAL A 85 -6.27 -1.07 18.03
CA VAL A 85 -5.81 -2.44 17.94
C VAL A 85 -6.24 -2.98 16.57
N LEU A 86 -5.26 -3.43 15.79
CA LEU A 86 -5.47 -4.16 14.53
C LEU A 86 -5.97 -5.57 14.83
#